data_AF-A0A1Q3V095-F1
#
_entry.id   AF-A0A1Q3V095-F1
#
_cell.length_a   1.000
_cell.length_b   1.000
_cell.length_c   1.000
_cell.angle_alpha   90.00
_cell.angle_beta   90.00
_cell.angle_gamma   90.00
#
_symmetry.space_group_name_H-M   'P 1'
#
loop_
_entity.id
_entity.type
_entity.pdbx_description
1 polymer ?
#
loop_
_entity_poly.entity_id
_entity_poly.type
_entity_poly.pdbx_seq_one_letter_code
_entity_poly.pdbx_strand_id
1 'polypeptide(L)' 'MRTLEGIVTVVQEGRFLLTTDDGSTHLLILSHAAAAEPHQLAALQRAQSRVRATCRPAPDLIGWVVRRLDVLEATA' A
#
# COMPACT_ATOMS: atom_id res chain seq x y z
N MET A 1 -8.30 10.18 8.43
CA MET A 1 -7.42 9.11 7.90
C MET A 1 -8.30 8.17 7.08
N ARG A 2 -7.82 7.68 5.94
CA ARG A 2 -8.57 6.77 5.06
C ARG A 2 -7.94 5.38 5.12
N THR A 3 -8.75 4.34 5.14
CA THR A 3 -8.29 2.95 5.05
C THR A 3 -8.65 2.39 3.68
N LEU A 4 -7.73 1.65 3.08
CA LEU A 4 -7.91 0.93 1.83
C LEU A 4 -7.50 -0.53 2.02
N GLU A 5 -8.27 -1.46 1.48
CA GLU A 5 -7.98 -2.90 1.52
C GLU A 5 -7.91 -3.46 0.11
N GLY A 6 -6.92 -4.32 -0.14
CA GLY A 6 -6.70 -4.88 -1.46
C GLY A 6 -5.34 -5.53 -1.59
N ILE A 7 -4.82 -5.56 -2.82
CA ILE A 7 -3.54 -6.18 -3.16
C ILE A 7 -2.57 -5.18 -3.79
N VAL A 8 -1.28 -5.35 -3.51
CA VAL A 8 -0.22 -4.55 -4.12
C VAL A 8 0.07 -5.11 -5.52
N THR A 9 -0.13 -4.31 -6.56
CA THR A 9 0.01 -4.77 -7.96
C THR A 9 1.29 -4.27 -8.63
N VAL A 10 1.77 -3.09 -8.25
CA VAL A 10 3.01 -2.47 -8.77
C VAL A 10 3.79 -1.84 -7.63
N VAL A 11 5.13 -1.99 -7.63
CA VAL A 11 6.03 -1.39 -6.64
C VAL A 11 7.20 -0.69 -7.34
N GLN A 12 7.47 0.57 -6.96
CA GLN A 12 8.62 1.35 -7.43
C GLN A 12 9.11 2.29 -6.32
N GLU A 13 10.30 2.05 -5.77
CA GLU A 13 11.02 2.99 -4.88
C GLU A 13 10.13 3.63 -3.80
N GLY A 14 9.36 2.82 -3.06
CA GLY A 14 8.45 3.28 -2.00
C GLY A 14 7.08 3.78 -2.45
N ARG A 15 6.83 3.84 -3.76
CA ARG A 15 5.49 4.05 -4.36
C ARG A 15 4.90 2.71 -4.78
N PHE A 16 3.59 2.59 -4.68
CA PHE A 16 2.91 1.39 -5.11
C PHE A 16 1.47 1.65 -5.54
N LEU A 17 0.97 0.76 -6.40
CA LEU A 17 -0.45 0.69 -6.73
C LEU A 17 -1.11 -0.35 -5.81
N LEU A 18 -2.22 0.06 -5.19
CA LEU A 18 -3.12 -0.84 -4.48
C LEU A 18 -4.41 -0.96 -5.28
N THR A 19 -4.72 -2.18 -5.71
CA THR A 19 -6.01 -2.50 -6.31
C THR A 19 -6.93 -3.02 -5.22
N THR A 20 -8.02 -2.30 -4.98
CA THR A 20 -9.00 -2.61 -3.94
C THR A 20 -10.01 -3.65 -4.40
N ASP A 21 -10.76 -4.22 -3.47
CA ASP A 21 -11.71 -5.31 -3.75
C ASP A 21 -12.86 -4.89 -4.70
N ASP A 22 -13.15 -3.60 -4.80
CA ASP A 22 -14.10 -3.01 -5.75
C ASP A 22 -13.51 -2.80 -7.17
N GLY A 23 -12.25 -3.17 -7.38
CA GLY A 23 -11.52 -3.00 -8.64
C GLY A 23 -10.90 -1.61 -8.83
N SER A 24 -11.10 -0.67 -7.90
CA SER A 24 -10.45 0.65 -7.96
C SER A 24 -8.94 0.51 -7.76
N THR A 25 -8.14 1.38 -8.40
CA THR A 25 -6.68 1.40 -8.22
C THR A 25 -6.22 2.73 -7.66
N HIS A 26 -5.41 2.68 -6.62
CA HIS A 26 -4.91 3.84 -5.90
C HIS A 26 -3.39 3.91 -5.93
N LEU A 27 -2.86 5.07 -6.34
CA LEU A 27 -1.44 5.38 -6.18
C LEU A 27 -1.16 5.81 -4.74
N LEU A 28 -0.30 5.04 -4.09
CA LEU A 28 0.07 5.20 -2.69
C LEU A 28 1.58 5.40 -2.55
N ILE A 29 1.96 6.21 -1.57
CA ILE A 29 3.36 6.50 -1.23
C ILE A 29 3.59 6.00 0.18
N LEU A 30 4.55 5.10 0.37
CA LEU A 30 4.96 4.64 1.68
C LEU A 30 5.69 5.77 2.40
N SER A 31 5.20 6.15 3.59
CA SER A 31 5.89 7.12 4.42
C SER A 31 7.23 6.56 4.89
N HIS A 32 8.27 7.39 4.95
CA HIS A 32 9.53 7.02 5.63
C HIS A 32 9.35 6.66 7.11
N ALA A 33 8.25 7.10 7.74
CA ALA A 33 7.91 6.76 9.12
C ALA A 33 6.89 5.60 9.20
N ALA A 34 6.61 4.93 8.08
CA ALA A 34 5.71 3.79 8.09
C ALA A 34 6.37 2.61 8.82
N ALA A 35 5.55 1.80 9.49
CA ALA A 35 6.01 0.53 10.06
C ALA A 35 6.16 -0.56 8.99
N ALA A 36 6.78 -0.22 7.86
CA ALA A 36 7.10 -1.09 6.75
C ALA A 36 8.24 -0.48 5.92
N GLU A 37 9.05 -1.34 5.33
CA GLU A 37 10.19 -0.97 4.50
C GLU A 37 9.88 -1.16 3.00
N PRO A 38 10.46 -0.37 2.09
CA PRO A 38 10.19 -0.49 0.65
C PRO A 38 10.43 -1.90 0.07
N HIS A 39 11.43 -2.63 0.59
CA HIS A 39 11.73 -3.99 0.12
C HIS A 39 10.63 -5.01 0.50
N GLN A 40 9.86 -4.75 1.56
CA GLN A 40 8.74 -5.60 1.97
C GLN A 40 7.55 -5.48 1.01
N LEU A 41 7.38 -4.33 0.36
CA LEU A 41 6.33 -4.14 -0.66
C LEU A 41 6.48 -5.11 -1.84
N ALA A 42 7.72 -5.35 -2.28
CA ALA A 42 7.97 -6.28 -3.38
C ALA A 42 7.61 -7.74 -3.02
N ALA A 43 7.75 -8.12 -1.75
CA ALA A 43 7.31 -9.42 -1.27
C ALA A 43 5.78 -9.53 -1.28
N LEU A 44 5.08 -8.49 -0.81
CA LEU A 44 3.61 -8.42 -0.82
C LEU A 44 3.05 -8.46 -2.25
N GLN A 45 3.70 -7.76 -3.19
CA GLN A 45 3.36 -7.81 -4.61
C GLN A 45 3.52 -9.24 -5.16
N ARG A 46 4.66 -9.89 -4.93
CA ARG A 46 4.92 -11.24 -5.45
C ARG A 46 3.96 -12.28 -4.87
N ALA A 47 3.65 -12.18 -3.59
CA ALA A 47 2.73 -13.09 -2.91
C ALA A 47 1.24 -12.78 -3.19
N GLN A 48 0.95 -11.63 -3.81
CA GLN A 48 -0.42 -11.11 -3.97
C GLN A 48 -1.19 -11.11 -2.63
N SER A 49 -0.49 -10.83 -1.53
CA SER A 49 -1.08 -10.86 -0.19
C SER A 49 -2.08 -9.73 -0.01
N ARG A 50 -3.18 -10.02 0.69
CA ARG A 50 -4.19 -9.00 1.00
C ARG A 50 -3.68 -8.12 2.12
N VAL A 51 -3.77 -6.81 1.93
CA VAL A 51 -3.25 -5.80 2.86
C VAL A 51 -4.28 -4.74 3.19
N ARG A 52 -4.13 -4.12 4.37
CA ARG A 52 -4.84 -2.91 4.79
C ARG A 52 -3.86 -1.75 4.87
N ALA A 53 -4.07 -0.73 4.03
CA ALA A 53 -3.28 0.48 4.01
C ALA A 53 -4.00 1.61 4.76
N THR A 54 -3.36 2.14 5.80
CA THR A 54 -3.83 3.33 6.52
C THR A 54 -3.16 4.58 5.97
N CYS A 55 -3.97 5.46 5.39
CA CYS A 55 -3.56 6.53 4.51
C CYS A 55 -3.96 7.91 5.04
N ARG A 56 -3.17 8.94 4.70
CA ARG A 56 -3.52 10.35 4.87
C ARG A 56 -3.34 11.10 3.55
N PRO A 57 -4.15 12.14 3.29
CA PRO A 57 -3.85 13.04 2.19
C PRO A 57 -2.55 13.81 2.53
N ALA A 58 -1.79 14.15 1.51
CA ALA A 58 -0.67 15.07 1.63
C ALA A 58 -0.98 16.28 0.72
N PRO A 59 -1.02 17.52 1.26
CA PRO A 59 -1.50 18.69 0.52
C PRO A 59 -0.68 18.98 -0.74
N ASP A 60 0.60 18.58 -0.76
CA ASP A 60 1.53 18.87 -1.86
C ASP A 60 1.76 17.67 -2.80
N LEU A 61 0.98 16.59 -2.67
CA LEU A 61 1.14 15.37 -3.46
C LEU A 61 -0.19 14.90 -4.06
N ILE A 62 -0.16 14.57 -5.34
CA ILE A 62 -1.27 13.87 -6.00
C ILE A 62 -1.17 12.39 -5.62
N GLY A 63 -1.77 12.04 -4.47
CA GLY A 63 -1.78 10.68 -3.94
C GLY A 63 -2.02 10.63 -2.44
N TRP A 64 -1.97 9.43 -1.89
CA TRP A 64 -2.10 9.22 -0.45
C TRP A 64 -0.80 8.70 0.15
N VAL A 65 -0.46 9.20 1.34
CA VAL A 65 0.70 8.74 2.10
C VAL A 65 0.26 7.67 3.08
N VAL A 66 0.81 6.47 2.93
CA VAL A 66 0.58 5.30 3.78
C VAL A 66 1.51 5.38 4.98
N ARG A 67 0.94 5.37 6.19
CA ARG A 67 1.70 5.34 7.45
C ARG A 67 1.75 3.96 8.10
N ARG A 68 0.88 3.06 7.68
CA ARG A 68 0.80 1.70 8.20
C ARG A 68 0.24 0.79 7.13
N LEU A 69 0.86 -0.38 6.99
CA LEU A 69 0.46 -1.43 6.07
C LEU A 69 0.40 -2.73 6.86
N ASP A 70 -0.81 -3.25 7.07
CA ASP A 70 -1.03 -4.51 7.78
C ASP A 70 -1.33 -5.61 6.77
N VAL A 71 -0.73 -6.80 6.94
CA VAL A 71 -1.09 -7.99 6.16
C VAL A 71 -2.34 -8.61 6.79
N LEU A 72 -3.39 -8.78 5.98
CA LEU A 72 -4.64 -9.38 6.43
C LEU A 72 -4.64 -10.90 6.20
N GLU A 73 -4.16 -11.33 5.04
CA GLU A 73 -4.04 -12.74 4.67
C GLU A 73 -2.72 -12.93 3.91
N ALA A 74 -1.84 -13.76 4.47
CA ALA A 74 -0.65 -14.22 3.78
C ALA A 74 -1.01 -15.53 3.07
N THR A 75 -1.09 -15.49 1.75
CA THR A 75 -1.03 -16.69 0.93
C THR A 75 0.35 -17.33 1.13
N ALA A 76 0.35 -18.52 1.76
CA ALA A 76 1.53 -19.32 2.06
C ALA A 76 2.17 -19.91 0.80
#